data_AF-A0A2G9Q8V3-F1
#
_entry.id   AF-A0A2G9Q8V3-F1
#
_cell.length_a   1.000
_cell.length_b   1.000
_cell.length_c   1.000
_cell.angle_alpha   90.00
_cell.angle_beta   90.00
_cell.angle_gamma   90.00
#
_symmetry.space_group_name_H-M   'P 1'
#
loop_
_entity.id
_entity.type
_entity.pdbx_description
1 polymer ?
#
loop_
_entity_poly.entity_id
_entity_poly.type
_entity_poly.pdbx_seq_one_letter_code
_entity_poly.pdbx_strand_id
1 'polypeptide(L)'
;MAGDDKHMFKQFCQEGQPHVLEALSPPQSGGVSPSRLGKSLGGDEDGPLSDKCSRKTLFYLIATLNESFRPDYDFSAARSHEFSREPSLNWVANAVNCSLVSALGEDFTALKSDLWDAVDEEINLSDCDIY
;
A
#
# COMPACT_ATOMS: atom_id res chain seq x y z
N MET A 1 -5.04 18.44 -5.63
CA MET A 1 -5.18 17.16 -4.89
C MET A 1 -3.81 16.47 -4.83
N ALA A 2 -2.86 17.08 -4.14
CA ALA A 2 -1.53 16.48 -3.88
C ALA A 2 -1.03 16.79 -2.45
N GLY A 3 -1.65 17.77 -1.79
CA GLY A 3 -1.39 18.11 -0.39
C GLY A 3 -2.04 17.11 0.58
N ASP A 4 -3.26 16.67 0.27
CA ASP A 4 -4.06 15.80 1.15
C ASP A 4 -3.45 14.41 1.25
N ASP A 5 -3.06 13.79 0.12
CA ASP A 5 -2.39 12.48 0.09
C ASP A 5 -1.07 12.49 0.85
N LYS A 6 -0.32 13.60 0.80
CA LYS A 6 0.94 13.74 1.54
C LYS A 6 0.70 13.77 3.05
N HIS A 7 -0.39 14.38 3.50
CA HIS A 7 -0.76 14.38 4.91
C HIS A 7 -1.22 12.98 5.36
N MET A 8 -2.10 12.35 4.57
CA MET A 8 -2.60 11.00 4.84
C MET A 8 -1.46 9.97 4.88
N PHE A 9 -0.52 10.03 3.93
CA PHE A 9 0.64 9.14 3.91
C PHE A 9 1.54 9.31 5.15
N LYS A 10 1.72 10.55 5.62
CA LYS A 10 2.49 10.81 6.84
C LYS A 10 1.83 10.20 8.08
N GLN A 11 0.50 10.33 8.19
CA GLN A 11 -0.25 9.75 9.29
C GLN A 11 -0.17 8.21 9.26
N PHE A 12 -0.38 7.60 8.09
CA PHE A 12 -0.23 6.16 7.89
C PHE A 12 1.15 5.64 8.33
N CYS A 13 2.22 6.39 8.03
CA CYS A 13 3.57 6.02 8.47
C CYS A 13 3.77 6.13 10.00
N GLN A 14 3.03 6.98 10.70
CA GLN A 14 3.10 7.10 12.16
C GLN A 14 2.38 5.94 12.87
N GLU A 15 1.25 5.50 12.34
CA GLU A 15 0.46 4.39 12.91
C GLU A 15 1.18 3.04 12.81
N GLY A 16 2.01 2.84 11.77
CA GLY A 16 2.82 1.63 11.59
C GLY A 16 4.14 1.60 12.36
N GLN A 17 4.52 2.66 13.07
CA GLN A 17 5.68 2.61 13.97
C GLN A 17 5.23 2.00 15.29
N PRO A 18 5.91 0.94 15.81
CA PRO A 18 5.70 0.53 17.19
C PRO A 18 5.98 1.78 18.01
N HIS A 19 4.96 2.25 18.72
CA HIS A 19 5.01 3.43 19.56
C HIS A 19 6.31 3.33 20.35
N VAL A 20 7.31 4.14 19.99
CA VAL A 20 8.40 4.40 20.91
C VAL A 20 7.66 5.17 21.97
N LEU A 21 7.27 4.45 23.03
CA LEU A 21 6.68 5.00 24.23
C LEU A 21 7.34 6.36 24.41
N GLU A 22 6.56 7.42 24.25
CA GLU A 22 7.02 8.76 24.55
C GLU A 22 7.32 8.71 26.03
N ALA A 23 8.57 8.37 26.34
CA ALA A 23 9.02 8.15 27.69
C ALA A 23 8.87 9.53 28.32
N LEU A 24 7.86 9.64 29.18
CA LEU A 24 7.57 10.81 30.00
C LEU A 24 8.87 11.11 30.76
N SER A 25 9.71 11.94 30.15
CA SER A 25 10.95 12.36 30.75
C SER A 25 10.55 13.14 32.00
N PRO A 26 11.06 12.78 33.18
CA PRO A 26 10.74 13.52 34.40
C PRO A 26 11.14 15.00 34.23
N PRO A 27 10.46 15.95 34.87
CA PRO A 27 10.78 17.37 34.77
C PRO A 27 12.25 17.60 35.12
N GLN A 28 12.98 18.24 34.19
CA GLN A 28 14.42 18.47 34.35
C GLN A 28 14.66 19.51 35.44
N SER A 29 15.09 19.06 36.62
CA SER A 29 15.85 19.89 37.55
C SER A 29 17.34 19.71 37.26
N GLY A 30 18.04 20.84 37.13
CA GLY A 30 19.37 20.93 36.55
C GLY A 30 20.46 20.11 37.25
N GLY A 31 21.44 19.69 36.43
CA GLY A 31 22.69 19.10 36.87
C GLY A 31 23.62 18.88 35.68
N VAL A 32 24.71 19.64 35.64
CA VAL A 32 25.77 19.58 34.62
C VAL A 32 26.64 18.31 34.78
N SER A 33 26.91 17.58 33.70
CA SER A 33 28.23 16.95 33.41
C SER A 33 28.28 16.25 32.03
N PRO A 34 29.47 16.12 31.39
CA PRO A 34 29.60 15.94 29.93
C PRO A 34 30.06 14.54 29.48
N SER A 35 29.95 14.30 28.15
CA SER A 35 30.43 13.15 27.34
C SER A 35 29.49 11.93 27.39
N ARG A 36 29.06 11.31 26.28
CA ARG A 36 29.80 10.96 25.07
C ARG A 36 28.94 10.97 23.81
N LEU A 37 29.58 11.28 22.68
CA LEU A 37 29.11 10.95 21.34
C LEU A 37 28.83 9.45 21.22
N GLY A 38 27.68 9.14 20.65
CA GLY A 38 27.29 7.80 20.21
C GLY A 38 25.97 7.91 19.47
N LYS A 39 26.03 8.45 18.25
CA LYS A 39 24.93 8.46 17.28
C LYS A 39 24.37 7.04 17.18
N SER A 40 23.21 6.79 17.78
CA SER A 40 22.37 5.67 17.37
C SER A 40 21.85 6.05 15.99
N LEU A 41 22.63 5.68 14.98
CA LEU A 41 22.11 5.42 13.66
C LEU A 41 20.94 4.46 13.90
N GLY A 42 19.72 4.97 13.75
CA GLY A 42 18.56 4.12 13.47
C GLY A 42 18.89 3.44 12.17
N GLY A 43 19.59 2.32 12.27
CA GLY A 43 19.82 1.43 11.16
C GLY A 43 18.45 0.95 10.76
N ASP A 44 17.98 1.50 9.65
CA ASP A 44 17.15 0.82 8.70
C ASP A 44 17.69 -0.62 8.61
N GLU A 45 17.10 -1.54 9.39
CA GLU A 45 17.32 -2.97 9.21
C GLU A 45 16.61 -3.34 7.91
N ASP A 46 17.28 -2.99 6.82
CA ASP A 46 17.21 -3.64 5.52
C ASP A 46 17.63 -5.09 5.72
N GLY A 47 16.75 -5.86 6.35
CA GLY A 47 16.83 -7.30 6.37
C GLY A 47 16.60 -7.81 4.94
N PRO A 48 17.32 -8.84 4.47
CA PRO A 48 17.23 -9.31 3.10
C PRO A 48 15.91 -10.05 2.90
N LEU A 49 14.84 -9.33 2.53
CA LEU A 49 13.48 -9.89 2.47
C LEU A 49 12.80 -9.49 1.16
N SER A 50 13.09 -10.31 0.14
CA SER A 50 12.30 -10.64 -1.07
C SER A 50 11.01 -9.82 -1.29
N ASP A 51 10.92 -9.10 -2.41
CA ASP A 51 9.67 -8.68 -3.06
C ASP A 51 8.59 -8.01 -2.19
N LYS A 52 8.98 -7.22 -1.18
CA LYS A 52 8.00 -6.53 -0.34
C LYS A 52 7.41 -5.30 -1.04
N CYS A 53 6.09 -5.26 -1.14
CA CYS A 53 5.30 -4.07 -1.46
C CYS A 53 5.80 -2.86 -0.65
N SER A 54 6.20 -1.77 -1.33
CA SER A 54 6.75 -0.61 -0.66
C SER A 54 5.71 0.01 0.30
N ARG A 55 6.14 0.69 1.38
CA ARG A 55 5.19 1.39 2.28
C ARG A 55 4.28 2.37 1.54
N LYS A 56 4.80 3.01 0.48
CA LYS A 56 4.04 3.93 -0.37
C LYS A 56 3.00 3.18 -1.21
N THR A 57 3.38 2.04 -1.79
CA THR A 57 2.45 1.17 -2.52
C THR A 57 1.36 0.66 -1.59
N LEU A 58 1.72 0.13 -0.41
CA LEU A 58 0.76 -0.36 0.58
C LEU A 58 -0.25 0.72 0.99
N PHE A 59 0.22 1.95 1.21
CA PHE A 59 -0.65 3.08 1.51
C PHE A 59 -1.68 3.30 0.39
N TYR A 60 -1.24 3.31 -0.88
CA TYR A 60 -2.17 3.49 -1.99
C TYR A 60 -3.14 2.32 -2.14
N LEU A 61 -2.71 1.07 -1.95
CA LEU A 61 -3.59 -0.09 -1.98
C LEU A 61 -4.70 0.03 -0.91
N ILE A 62 -4.34 0.38 0.32
CA ILE A 62 -5.29 0.56 1.43
C ILE A 62 -6.21 1.76 1.18
N ALA A 63 -5.67 2.89 0.69
CA ALA A 63 -6.45 4.07 0.37
C ALA A 63 -7.48 3.79 -0.73
N THR A 64 -7.08 3.08 -1.80
CA THR A 64 -7.99 2.68 -2.88
C THR A 64 -9.11 1.79 -2.37
N LEU A 65 -8.83 0.82 -1.50
CA LEU A 65 -9.87 -0.01 -0.87
C LEU A 65 -10.83 0.84 -0.03
N ASN A 66 -10.29 1.72 0.81
CA ASN A 66 -11.10 2.60 1.65
C ASN A 66 -12.02 3.52 0.81
N GLU A 67 -11.52 4.12 -0.27
CA GLU A 67 -12.35 4.97 -1.14
C GLU A 67 -13.40 4.16 -1.91
N SER A 68 -13.10 2.91 -2.28
CA SER A 68 -14.02 2.07 -3.04
C SER A 68 -15.21 1.54 -2.22
N PHE A 69 -15.01 1.31 -0.92
CA PHE A 69 -15.97 0.59 -0.07
C PHE A 69 -16.51 1.42 1.10
N ARG A 70 -16.15 2.70 1.20
CA ARG A 70 -16.71 3.58 2.23
C ARG A 70 -18.19 3.88 1.96
N PRO A 71 -19.02 3.99 3.02
CA PRO A 71 -18.66 3.92 4.45
C PRO A 71 -18.74 2.51 5.06
N ASP A 72 -19.04 1.48 4.28
CA ASP A 72 -19.40 0.15 4.79
C ASP A 72 -18.21 -0.64 5.34
N TYR A 73 -17.00 -0.37 4.84
CA TYR A 73 -15.78 -1.07 5.24
C TYR A 73 -14.63 -0.10 5.53
N ASP A 74 -13.77 -0.48 6.48
CA ASP A 74 -12.53 0.20 6.83
C ASP A 74 -11.35 -0.79 6.77
N PHE A 75 -10.40 -0.50 5.88
CA PHE A 75 -9.20 -1.29 5.61
C PHE A 75 -7.94 -0.71 6.25
N SER A 76 -8.06 0.30 7.11
CA SER A 76 -6.91 0.98 7.73
C SER A 76 -5.98 0.04 8.52
N ALA A 77 -6.50 -1.11 8.97
CA ALA A 77 -5.74 -2.14 9.69
C ALA A 77 -5.11 -3.22 8.77
N ALA A 78 -5.33 -3.18 7.46
CA ALA A 78 -4.82 -4.16 6.51
C ALA A 78 -3.28 -4.16 6.48
N ARG A 79 -2.70 -5.36 6.36
CA ARG A 79 -1.27 -5.59 6.47
C ARG A 79 -0.66 -5.95 5.13
N SER A 80 0.63 -5.67 4.96
CA SER A 80 1.35 -5.91 3.70
C SER A 80 1.28 -7.34 3.17
N HIS A 81 1.17 -8.35 4.05
CA HIS A 81 1.10 -9.76 3.65
C HIS A 81 -0.28 -10.19 3.14
N GLU A 82 -1.29 -9.32 3.24
CA GLU A 82 -2.62 -9.52 2.66
C GLU A 82 -2.67 -9.03 1.20
N PHE A 83 -1.58 -8.44 0.70
CA PHE A 83 -1.42 -7.98 -0.68
C PHE A 83 -0.27 -8.75 -1.34
N SER A 84 -0.44 -9.11 -2.62
CA SER A 84 0.58 -9.82 -3.40
C SER A 84 0.77 -9.14 -4.73
N ARG A 85 2.02 -8.91 -5.13
CA ARG A 85 2.28 -8.47 -6.51
C ARG A 85 1.97 -9.62 -7.46
N GLU A 86 1.19 -9.35 -8.49
CA GLU A 86 0.80 -10.33 -9.48
C GLU A 86 1.95 -10.61 -10.47
N PRO A 87 2.11 -11.87 -10.93
CA PRO A 87 3.28 -12.28 -11.69
C PRO A 87 3.29 -11.73 -13.13
N SER A 88 2.12 -11.45 -13.71
CA SER A 88 2.00 -10.84 -15.03
C SER A 88 0.58 -10.36 -15.35
N LEU A 89 0.47 -9.39 -16.24
CA LEU A 89 -0.81 -8.96 -16.80
C LEU A 89 -1.60 -10.11 -17.42
N ASN A 90 -0.93 -11.00 -18.16
CA ASN A 90 -1.60 -12.14 -18.80
C ASN A 90 -2.23 -13.11 -17.78
N TRP A 91 -1.57 -13.32 -16.63
CA TRP A 91 -2.11 -14.15 -15.55
C TRP A 91 -3.41 -13.56 -15.01
N VAL A 92 -3.39 -12.28 -14.67
CA VAL A 92 -4.56 -11.55 -14.13
C VAL A 92 -5.68 -11.49 -15.15
N ALA A 93 -5.37 -11.09 -16.39
CA ALA A 93 -6.35 -11.00 -17.46
C ALA A 93 -7.03 -12.35 -17.72
N ASN A 94 -6.28 -13.46 -17.71
CA ASN A 94 -6.86 -14.78 -17.86
C ASN A 94 -7.78 -15.16 -16.69
N ALA A 95 -7.37 -14.89 -15.44
CA ALA A 95 -8.18 -15.15 -14.26
C ALA A 95 -9.50 -14.35 -14.25
N VAL A 96 -9.43 -13.06 -14.59
CA VAL A 96 -10.59 -12.18 -14.74
C VAL A 96 -11.50 -12.68 -15.86
N ASN A 97 -10.94 -12.98 -17.04
CA ASN A 97 -11.69 -13.49 -18.18
C ASN A 97 -12.42 -14.81 -17.84
N CYS A 98 -11.75 -15.77 -17.20
CA CYS A 98 -12.38 -17.03 -16.79
C CYS A 98 -13.54 -16.80 -15.82
N SER A 99 -13.36 -15.89 -14.86
CA SER A 99 -14.39 -15.56 -13.87
C SER A 99 -15.59 -14.88 -14.50
N LEU A 100 -15.37 -13.92 -15.40
CA LEU A 100 -16.44 -13.19 -16.07
C LEU A 100 -17.17 -14.04 -17.12
N VAL A 101 -16.46 -14.91 -17.86
CA VAL A 101 -17.12 -15.92 -18.73
C VAL A 101 -18.02 -16.83 -17.90
N SER A 102 -17.57 -17.26 -16.72
CA SER A 102 -18.38 -18.11 -15.83
C SER A 102 -19.65 -17.40 -15.33
N ALA A 103 -19.58 -16.10 -15.06
CA ALA A 103 -20.69 -15.32 -14.54
C ALA A 103 -21.65 -14.80 -15.62
N LEU A 104 -21.14 -14.43 -16.80
CA LEU A 104 -21.88 -13.67 -17.83
C LEU A 104 -22.01 -14.42 -19.16
N GLY A 105 -21.26 -15.51 -19.38
CA GLY A 105 -21.36 -16.34 -20.59
C GLY A 105 -21.07 -15.57 -21.88
N GLU A 106 -22.01 -15.61 -22.82
CA GLU A 106 -21.87 -15.02 -24.16
C GLU A 106 -21.82 -13.49 -24.13
N ASP A 107 -22.48 -12.84 -23.16
CA ASP A 107 -22.48 -11.38 -23.01
C ASP A 107 -21.06 -10.85 -22.78
N PHE A 108 -20.24 -11.58 -22.00
CA PHE A 108 -18.85 -11.21 -21.81
C PHE A 108 -18.00 -11.40 -23.05
N THR A 109 -18.32 -12.39 -23.90
CA THR A 109 -17.56 -12.60 -25.15
C THR A 109 -17.67 -11.38 -26.07
N ALA A 110 -18.83 -10.74 -26.10
CA ALA A 110 -19.03 -9.48 -26.83
C ALA A 110 -18.34 -8.29 -26.14
N LEU A 111 -18.39 -8.20 -24.80
CA LEU A 111 -17.84 -7.07 -24.03
C LEU A 111 -16.31 -7.11 -23.87
N LYS A 112 -15.69 -8.28 -24.00
CA LYS A 112 -14.30 -8.52 -23.59
C LYS A 112 -13.30 -7.53 -24.18
N SER A 113 -13.40 -7.21 -25.47
CA SER A 113 -12.45 -6.27 -26.10
C SER A 113 -12.61 -4.87 -25.49
N ASP A 114 -13.83 -4.34 -25.53
CA ASP A 114 -14.14 -3.00 -25.04
C ASP A 114 -13.74 -2.79 -23.58
N LEU A 115 -13.89 -3.83 -22.73
CA LEU A 115 -13.42 -3.79 -21.34
C LEU A 115 -11.90 -3.59 -21.26
N TRP A 116 -11.12 -4.43 -21.94
CA TRP A 116 -9.66 -4.37 -21.85
C TRP A 116 -9.09 -3.14 -22.56
N ASP A 117 -9.70 -2.71 -23.66
CA ASP A 117 -9.33 -1.49 -24.37
C ASP A 117 -9.56 -0.24 -23.50
N ALA A 118 -10.71 -0.15 -22.82
CA ALA A 118 -11.00 0.96 -21.92
C ALA A 118 -10.05 1.02 -20.71
N VAL A 119 -9.69 -0.14 -20.13
CA VAL A 119 -8.72 -0.20 -19.03
C VAL A 119 -7.32 0.21 -19.51
N ASP A 120 -6.87 -0.28 -20.67
CA ASP A 120 -5.55 0.06 -21.19
C ASP A 120 -5.44 1.55 -21.55
N GLU A 121 -6.51 2.16 -22.09
CA GLU A 121 -6.56 3.59 -22.39
C GLU A 121 -6.41 4.46 -21.13
N GLU A 122 -7.05 4.08 -20.03
CA GLU A 122 -7.06 4.89 -18.80
C GLU A 122 -5.74 4.79 -18.02
N ILE A 123 -5.14 3.60 -17.95
CA ILE A 123 -4.01 3.35 -17.04
C ILE A 123 -2.74 2.82 -17.71
N ASN A 124 -2.75 2.52 -19.00
CA ASN A 124 -1.65 1.89 -19.73
C ASN A 124 -1.13 0.62 -19.03
N LEU A 125 -1.78 -0.50 -19.26
CA LEU A 125 -1.53 -1.77 -18.57
C LEU A 125 -0.08 -2.26 -18.71
N SER A 126 0.59 -1.87 -19.80
CA SER A 126 2.00 -2.25 -20.05
C SER A 126 3.00 -1.58 -19.11
N ASP A 127 2.64 -0.46 -18.49
CA ASP A 127 3.47 0.32 -17.56
C ASP A 127 2.97 0.22 -16.10
N CYS A 128 2.14 -0.79 -15.81
CA CYS A 128 1.55 -0.99 -14.50
C CYS A 128 2.31 -2.02 -13.64
N ASP A 129 2.46 -1.70 -12.36
CA ASP A 129 2.69 -2.70 -11.32
C ASP A 129 1.32 -3.22 -10.83
N ILE A 130 1.08 -4.52 -10.97
CA ILE A 130 -0.20 -5.15 -10.62
C ILE A 130 -0.08 -5.85 -9.27
N TYR A 131 -1.07 -5.64 -8.40
CA TYR A 131 -1.17 -6.18 -7.04
C TYR A 131 -2.58 -6.72 -6.78
#